data_AF-A0A8J8AC53-F1
#
_entry.id   AF-A0A8J8AC53-F1
#
_cell.length_a   1.000
_cell.length_b   1.000
_cell.length_c   1.000
_cell.angle_alpha   90.00
_cell.angle_beta   90.00
_cell.angle_gamma   90.00
#
_symmetry.space_group_name_H-M   'P 1'
#
loop_
_entity.id
_entity.type
_entity.pdbx_description
1 polymer ?
#
loop_
_entity_poly.entity_id
_entity_poly.type
_entity_poly.pdbx_seq_one_letter_code
_entity_poly.pdbx_strand_id
1 'polypeptide(L)'
;KGLKLVGISDHIHYFTPKRFNTYISEIEQIKKESEITVLAGIEANIFITGVDITSEMAKKLDYVIASAHVWLDPEGIDAYLDLIKIAIQDENVDIIGHFGNVFPYIGYPRYEDYLEIVELAEEYGKAFE
;
A
#
# COMPACT_ATOMS: atom_id res chain seq x y z
N LYS A 1 7.13 -12.37 -20.81
CA LYS A 1 6.23 -11.21 -21.03
C LYS A 1 6.94 -9.92 -21.46
N GLY A 2 8.26 -9.89 -21.71
CA GLY A 2 8.95 -8.67 -22.19
C GLY A 2 8.99 -7.51 -21.19
N LEU A 3 8.72 -7.78 -19.91
CA LEU A 3 8.74 -6.79 -18.83
C LEU A 3 10.17 -6.26 -18.64
N LYS A 4 10.27 -4.99 -18.26
CA LYS A 4 11.54 -4.32 -17.93
C LYS A 4 11.71 -4.06 -16.44
N LEU A 5 10.62 -4.17 -15.69
CA LEU A 5 10.55 -3.92 -14.26
C LEU A 5 9.60 -4.92 -13.62
N VAL A 6 9.92 -5.32 -12.39
CA VAL A 6 9.03 -6.04 -11.48
C VAL A 6 9.14 -5.45 -10.08
N GLY A 7 8.01 -5.10 -9.48
CA GLY A 7 7.92 -4.79 -8.06
C GLY A 7 7.44 -6.02 -7.30
N ILE A 8 8.12 -6.36 -6.22
CA ILE A 8 7.72 -7.42 -5.30
C ILE A 8 7.18 -6.74 -4.06
N SER A 9 5.94 -7.01 -3.66
CA SER A 9 5.28 -6.38 -2.51
C SER A 9 4.50 -7.41 -1.71
N ASP A 10 5.22 -8.16 -0.87
CA ASP A 10 4.59 -9.15 0.01
C ASP A 10 3.87 -8.45 1.18
N HIS A 11 2.82 -9.09 1.71
CA HIS A 11 2.07 -8.55 2.85
C HIS A 11 2.90 -8.45 4.14
N ILE A 12 2.70 -7.37 4.88
CA ILE A 12 3.54 -7.07 6.03
C ILE A 12 3.48 -8.11 7.16
N HIS A 13 2.33 -8.75 7.38
CA HIS A 13 2.14 -9.71 8.50
C HIS A 13 3.03 -10.96 8.39
N TYR A 14 3.67 -11.20 7.25
CA TYR A 14 4.65 -12.28 7.09
C TYR A 14 6.03 -11.95 7.68
N PHE A 15 6.31 -10.69 7.99
CA PHE A 15 7.62 -10.22 8.40
C PHE A 15 7.78 -10.10 9.91
N THR A 16 8.70 -10.90 10.44
CA THR A 16 9.43 -10.54 11.66
C THR A 16 10.65 -9.68 11.28
N PRO A 17 11.30 -8.97 12.23
CA PRO A 17 12.50 -8.20 11.92
C PRO A 17 13.60 -9.02 11.22
N LYS A 18 13.76 -10.28 11.61
CA LYS A 18 14.70 -11.20 10.94
C LYS A 18 14.28 -11.49 9.50
N ARG A 19 13.01 -11.84 9.27
CA ARG A 19 12.50 -12.15 7.94
C ARG A 19 12.56 -10.93 7.01
N PHE A 20 12.27 -9.74 7.52
CA PHE A 20 12.36 -8.51 6.75
C PHE A 20 13.78 -8.26 6.23
N ASN A 21 14.80 -8.39 7.09
CA ASN A 21 16.19 -8.23 6.65
C ASN A 21 16.62 -9.30 5.63
N THR A 22 16.14 -10.55 5.79
CA THR A 22 16.37 -11.61 4.81
C THR A 22 15.73 -11.26 3.47
N TYR A 23 14.46 -10.84 3.47
CA TYR A 23 13.72 -10.40 2.28
C TYR A 23 14.45 -9.31 1.50
N ILE A 24 14.90 -8.24 2.19
CA ILE A 24 15.68 -7.17 1.56
C ILE A 24 16.98 -7.73 0.98
N SER A 25 17.70 -8.56 1.72
CA SER A 25 18.98 -9.12 1.26
C SER A 25 18.82 -10.01 0.03
N GLU A 26 17.74 -10.80 -0.03
CA GLU A 26 17.42 -11.66 -1.16
C GLU A 26 17.06 -10.84 -2.40
N ILE A 27 16.21 -9.82 -2.26
CA ILE A 27 15.88 -8.94 -3.39
C ILE A 27 17.10 -8.16 -3.87
N GLU A 28 17.96 -7.66 -2.97
CA GLU A 28 19.22 -7.00 -3.35
C GLU A 28 20.18 -7.93 -4.10
N GLN A 29 20.18 -9.22 -3.79
CA GLN A 29 20.94 -10.21 -4.57
C GLN A 29 20.31 -10.40 -5.95
N ILE A 30 18.99 -10.56 -6.02
CA ILE A 30 18.27 -10.72 -7.29
C ILE A 30 18.47 -9.50 -8.19
N LYS A 31 18.40 -8.28 -7.63
CA LYS A 31 18.66 -7.02 -8.36
C LYS A 31 20.01 -7.03 -9.09
N LYS A 32 21.05 -7.63 -8.49
CA LYS A 32 22.40 -7.72 -9.09
C LYS A 32 22.50 -8.75 -10.21
N GLU A 33 21.70 -9.82 -10.14
CA GLU A 33 21.74 -10.94 -11.07
C GLU A 33 20.72 -10.80 -12.22
N SER A 34 19.72 -9.94 -12.05
CA SER A 34 18.61 -9.77 -12.98
C SER A 34 18.94 -8.81 -14.13
N GLU A 35 18.47 -9.15 -15.33
CA GLU A 35 18.49 -8.25 -16.51
C GLU A 35 17.35 -7.22 -16.51
N ILE A 36 16.37 -7.37 -15.60
CA ILE A 36 15.26 -6.43 -15.40
C ILE A 36 15.41 -5.70 -14.08
N THR A 37 14.87 -4.48 -14.00
CA THR A 37 14.79 -3.75 -12.74
C THR A 37 13.87 -4.51 -11.77
N VAL A 38 14.38 -4.79 -10.58
CA VAL A 38 13.59 -5.40 -9.50
C VAL A 38 13.46 -4.35 -8.42
N LEU A 39 12.27 -4.16 -7.87
CA LEU A 39 11.99 -3.26 -6.75
C LEU A 39 11.54 -4.08 -5.53
N ALA A 40 12.02 -3.69 -4.35
CA ALA A 40 11.60 -4.22 -3.06
C ALA A 40 10.49 -3.32 -2.50
N GLY A 41 9.28 -3.86 -2.37
CA GLY A 41 8.16 -3.18 -1.74
C GLY A 41 7.51 -4.05 -0.68
N ILE A 42 6.57 -3.47 0.05
CA ILE A 42 5.70 -4.20 0.99
C ILE A 42 4.28 -3.69 0.83
N GLU A 43 3.32 -4.60 0.98
CA GLU A 43 1.93 -4.24 1.16
C GLU A 43 1.59 -4.21 2.67
N ALA A 44 1.45 -3.00 3.20
CA ALA A 44 1.12 -2.72 4.58
C ALA A 44 -0.40 -2.68 4.80
N ASN A 45 -0.82 -3.08 6.00
CA ASN A 45 -2.21 -2.97 6.41
C ASN A 45 -2.52 -1.53 6.83
N ILE A 46 -3.74 -1.07 6.56
CA ILE A 46 -4.26 0.18 7.12
C ILE A 46 -5.09 -0.14 8.36
N PHE A 47 -4.74 0.48 9.48
CA PHE A 47 -5.52 0.44 10.73
C PHE A 47 -6.04 1.85 11.08
N ILE A 48 -7.04 1.91 11.96
CA ILE A 48 -7.55 3.18 12.50
C ILE A 48 -6.47 3.99 13.25
N THR A 49 -5.39 3.33 13.68
CA THR A 49 -4.26 3.94 14.38
C THR A 49 -3.13 4.38 13.44
N GLY A 50 -3.24 4.14 12.14
CA GLY A 50 -2.16 4.36 11.16
C GLY A 50 -1.88 3.14 10.30
N VAL A 51 -0.93 3.29 9.38
CA VAL A 51 -0.47 2.20 8.53
C VAL A 51 0.52 1.33 9.30
N ASP A 52 0.39 0.01 9.14
CA ASP A 52 1.27 -0.99 9.74
C ASP A 52 2.62 -0.99 9.02
N ILE A 53 3.41 0.07 9.17
CA ILE A 53 4.78 0.16 8.65
C ILE A 53 5.54 1.20 9.48
N THR A 54 6.81 0.92 9.79
CA THR A 54 7.67 1.92 10.46
C THR A 54 8.52 2.67 9.45
N SER A 55 8.88 3.92 9.74
CA SER A 55 9.80 4.68 8.88
C SER A 55 11.17 4.03 8.71
N GLU A 56 11.62 3.22 9.69
CA GLU A 56 12.86 2.46 9.55
C GLU A 56 12.75 1.32 8.53
N MET A 57 11.57 0.69 8.43
CA MET A 57 11.29 -0.31 7.40
C MET A 57 11.11 0.35 6.03
N ALA A 58 10.29 1.40 5.95
CA ALA A 58 10.00 2.10 4.69
C ALA A 58 11.26 2.63 4.01
N LYS A 59 12.21 3.19 4.77
CA LYS A 59 13.51 3.68 4.23
C LYS A 59 14.38 2.61 3.55
N LYS A 60 14.09 1.33 3.75
CA LYS A 60 14.82 0.22 3.11
C LYS A 60 14.08 -0.36 1.90
N LEU A 61 12.88 0.13 1.63
CA LEU A 61 12.05 -0.29 0.51
C LEU A 61 12.15 0.75 -0.61
N ASP A 62 11.92 0.30 -1.84
CA ASP A 62 11.78 1.16 -3.01
C ASP A 62 10.37 1.78 -3.08
N TYR A 63 9.35 1.12 -2.50
CA TYR A 63 7.97 1.62 -2.42
C TYR A 63 7.15 0.89 -1.34
N VAL A 64 6.06 1.50 -0.88
CA VAL A 64 5.07 0.90 0.03
C VAL A 64 3.66 1.04 -0.57
N ILE A 65 2.95 -0.09 -0.61
CA ILE A 65 1.51 -0.14 -0.88
C ILE A 65 0.79 -0.21 0.47
N ALA A 66 -0.26 0.59 0.65
CA ALA A 66 -1.14 0.50 1.81
C ALA A 66 -2.53 0.02 1.38
N SER A 67 -3.01 -1.05 2.01
CA SER A 67 -4.28 -1.71 1.67
C SER A 67 -5.17 -1.88 2.90
N ALA A 68 -6.45 -1.61 2.74
CA ALA A 68 -7.46 -1.82 3.79
C ALA A 68 -7.98 -3.27 3.73
N HIS A 69 -7.44 -4.13 4.59
CA HIS A 69 -7.87 -5.53 4.75
C HIS A 69 -8.91 -5.70 5.86
N VAL A 70 -10.00 -4.95 5.77
CA VAL A 70 -11.05 -4.92 6.79
C VAL A 70 -12.34 -5.55 6.27
N TRP A 71 -12.97 -6.33 7.15
CA TRP A 71 -14.35 -6.76 6.95
C TRP A 71 -15.26 -5.69 7.53
N LEU A 72 -15.92 -4.94 6.66
CA LEU A 72 -16.88 -3.92 7.04
C LEU A 72 -18.29 -4.41 6.73
N ASP A 73 -19.24 -3.98 7.56
CA ASP A 73 -20.66 -4.22 7.30
C ASP A 73 -21.11 -3.50 6.02
N PRO A 74 -22.24 -3.92 5.42
CA PRO A 74 -22.94 -3.10 4.44
C PRO A 74 -23.15 -1.68 5.01
N GLU A 75 -22.91 -0.64 4.21
CA GLU A 75 -22.87 0.78 4.63
C GLU A 75 -21.57 1.22 5.33
N GLY A 76 -20.55 0.36 5.39
CA GLY A 76 -19.22 0.69 5.93
C GLY A 76 -18.36 1.61 5.03
N ILE A 77 -18.92 2.20 3.99
CA ILE A 77 -18.17 3.03 3.03
C ILE A 77 -17.44 4.21 3.70
N ASP A 78 -18.08 4.92 4.63
CA ASP A 78 -17.47 6.07 5.30
C ASP A 78 -16.24 5.64 6.11
N ALA A 79 -16.35 4.53 6.85
CA ALA A 79 -15.23 3.95 7.61
C ALA A 79 -14.08 3.50 6.70
N TYR A 80 -14.40 2.97 5.51
CA TYR A 80 -13.37 2.63 4.52
C TYR A 80 -12.64 3.88 4.02
N LEU A 81 -13.37 4.94 3.66
CA LEU A 81 -12.77 6.18 3.18
C LEU A 81 -11.88 6.85 4.25
N ASP A 82 -12.27 6.77 5.53
CA ASP A 82 -11.44 7.25 6.64
C ASP A 82 -10.10 6.52 6.73
N LEU A 83 -10.08 5.19 6.53
CA LEU A 83 -8.84 4.42 6.45
C LEU A 83 -7.98 4.88 5.26
N ILE A 84 -8.59 5.10 4.09
CA ILE A 84 -7.87 5.57 2.91
C ILE A 84 -7.25 6.95 3.17
N LYS A 85 -7.96 7.87 3.83
CA LYS A 85 -7.40 9.19 4.22
C LYS A 85 -6.19 9.04 5.14
N ILE A 86 -6.26 8.16 6.14
CA ILE A 86 -5.11 7.84 7.02
C ILE A 86 -3.89 7.41 6.19
N ALA A 87 -4.07 6.51 5.24
CA ALA A 87 -2.98 6.01 4.41
C ALA A 87 -2.42 7.06 3.45
N ILE A 88 -3.28 7.89 2.86
CA ILE A 88 -2.84 8.99 1.97
C ILE A 88 -1.96 9.99 2.72
N GLN A 89 -2.26 10.26 3.99
CA GLN A 89 -1.53 11.23 4.80
C GLN A 89 -0.24 10.67 5.42
N ASP A 90 0.03 9.37 5.29
CA ASP A 90 1.26 8.75 5.81
C ASP A 90 2.45 9.02 4.86
N GLU A 91 3.53 9.57 5.41
CA GLU A 91 4.75 9.86 4.64
C GLU A 91 5.49 8.61 4.15
N ASN A 92 5.20 7.45 4.74
CA ASN A 92 5.85 6.19 4.41
C ASN A 92 5.11 5.39 3.33
N VAL A 93 3.95 5.87 2.87
CA VAL A 93 3.12 5.20 1.86
C VAL A 93 3.30 5.87 0.50
N ASP A 94 3.38 5.09 -0.58
CA ASP A 94 3.46 5.62 -1.94
C ASP A 94 2.18 5.36 -2.74
N ILE A 95 1.55 4.21 -2.50
CA ILE A 95 0.46 3.68 -3.32
C ILE A 95 -0.68 3.18 -2.43
N ILE A 96 -1.91 3.51 -2.78
CA ILE A 96 -3.12 2.93 -2.18
C ILE A 96 -3.52 1.69 -2.99
N GLY A 97 -3.51 0.53 -2.33
CA GLY A 97 -3.77 -0.77 -2.96
C GLY A 97 -5.26 -1.03 -3.20
N HIS A 98 -5.54 -1.66 -4.36
CA HIS A 98 -6.86 -2.14 -4.79
C HIS A 98 -8.06 -1.27 -4.35
N PHE A 99 -7.95 0.05 -4.53
CA PHE A 99 -8.97 1.00 -4.08
C PHE A 99 -10.32 0.72 -4.74
N GLY A 100 -11.36 0.61 -3.92
CA GLY A 100 -12.72 0.35 -4.40
C GLY A 100 -13.07 -1.10 -4.73
N ASN A 101 -12.14 -2.05 -4.60
CA ASN A 101 -12.44 -3.49 -4.75
C ASN A 101 -13.56 -3.96 -3.78
N VAL A 102 -13.71 -3.28 -2.64
CA VAL A 102 -14.72 -3.58 -1.61
C VAL A 102 -16.07 -2.89 -1.82
N PHE A 103 -16.18 -1.89 -2.71
CA PHE A 103 -17.40 -1.09 -2.90
C PHE A 103 -18.66 -1.92 -3.21
N PRO A 104 -18.60 -3.01 -4.01
CA PRO A 104 -19.77 -3.85 -4.23
C PRO A 104 -20.38 -4.46 -2.95
N TYR A 105 -19.63 -4.50 -1.85
CA TYR A 105 -20.05 -5.12 -0.58
C TYR A 105 -20.42 -4.10 0.49
N ILE A 106 -19.75 -2.96 0.52
CA ILE A 106 -19.88 -1.95 1.59
C ILE A 106 -20.64 -0.70 1.15
N GLY A 107 -20.98 -0.61 -0.14
CA GLY A 107 -21.56 0.58 -0.77
C GLY A 107 -20.54 1.36 -1.59
N TYR A 108 -21.05 2.24 -2.45
CA TYR A 108 -20.23 3.13 -3.27
C TYR A 108 -20.13 4.51 -2.62
N PRO A 109 -18.98 5.19 -2.73
CA PRO A 109 -18.83 6.55 -2.23
C PRO A 109 -19.74 7.50 -3.01
N ARG A 110 -20.16 8.60 -2.37
CA ARG A 110 -20.74 9.72 -3.12
C ARG A 110 -19.67 10.33 -4.02
N TYR A 111 -20.10 11.04 -5.06
CA TYR A 111 -19.17 11.65 -6.00
C TYR A 111 -18.23 12.64 -5.31
N GLU A 112 -18.77 13.41 -4.36
CA GLU A 112 -18.03 14.41 -3.60
C GLU A 112 -16.95 13.77 -2.72
N ASP A 113 -17.26 12.66 -2.04
CA ASP A 113 -16.28 11.96 -1.19
C ASP A 113 -15.18 11.31 -2.03
N TYR A 114 -15.55 10.73 -3.18
CA TYR A 114 -14.56 10.17 -4.10
C TYR A 114 -13.61 11.25 -4.63
N LEU A 115 -14.15 12.42 -4.99
CA LEU A 115 -13.35 13.54 -5.46
C LEU A 115 -12.39 14.04 -4.37
N GLU A 116 -12.86 14.15 -3.12
CA GLU A 116 -12.02 14.52 -1.98
C GLU A 116 -10.82 13.56 -1.83
N ILE A 117 -11.04 12.24 -1.97
CA ILE A 117 -9.95 11.24 -1.90
C ILE A 117 -8.93 11.43 -3.01
N VAL A 118 -9.38 11.70 -4.24
CA VAL A 118 -8.49 11.92 -5.39
C VAL A 118 -7.68 13.20 -5.22
N GLU A 119 -8.31 14.29 -4.79
CA GLU A 119 -7.64 15.57 -4.53
C GLU A 119 -6.61 15.44 -3.40
N LEU A 120 -6.95 14.72 -2.32
CA LEU A 120 -6.03 14.48 -1.22
C LEU A 120 -4.83 13.64 -1.67
N ALA A 121 -5.05 12.62 -2.49
CA ALA A 121 -3.96 11.82 -3.04
C ALA A 121 -3.06 12.64 -3.96
N GLU A 122 -3.61 13.54 -4.78
CA GLU A 122 -2.84 14.47 -5.60
C GLU A 122 -1.99 15.41 -4.72
N GLU A 123 -2.59 15.99 -3.67
CA GLU A 123 -1.90 16.87 -2.72
C GLU A 123 -0.71 16.18 -2.04
N TYR A 124 -0.89 14.94 -1.61
CA TYR A 124 0.12 14.16 -0.89
C TYR A 124 1.04 13.33 -1.83
N GLY A 125 0.85 13.44 -3.14
CA GLY A 125 1.66 12.76 -4.15
C GLY A 125 1.53 11.24 -4.13
N LYS A 126 0.33 10.72 -3.84
CA LYS A 126 0.05 9.28 -3.75
C LYS A 126 -0.57 8.75 -5.04
N ALA A 127 -0.23 7.52 -5.40
CA ALA A 127 -0.87 6.81 -6.51
C ALA A 127 -1.97 5.86 -6.01
N PHE A 128 -2.88 5.49 -6.90
CA PHE A 128 -3.82 4.38 -6.72
C PHE A 128 -3.47 3.26 -7.69
N GLU A 129 -3.69 2.01 -7.27
CA GLU A 129 -3.69 0.83 -8.16
C GLU A 129 -4.98 0.75 -9.01
#